data_AF-A0AAD9IN14-F1
#
_entry.id   AF-A0AAD9IN14-F1
#
_cell.length_a   1.000
_cell.length_b   1.000
_cell.length_c   1.000
_cell.angle_alpha   90.00
_cell.angle_beta   90.00
_cell.angle_gamma   90.00
#
_symmetry.space_group_name_H-M   'P 1'
#
loop_
_entity.id
_entity.type
_entity.pdbx_description
1 polymer ?
#
loop_
_entity_poly.entity_id
_entity_poly.type
_entity_poly.pdbx_seq_one_letter_code
_entity_poly.pdbx_strand_id
1 'polypeptide(L)'
;MGLDESEGNPESAAQPKRQAPEALLEERADVKRRNRRLFGALLGTLAQFKREEQDQSNQDIARRRALQLQRAEERSRSEFERARDNERRAQEEARAQEAEMLVTLRKEADVKQLELYTAQRLARHAAWDKEYLLTSPQAGPRLYWQPVRDNQATRRLRERHQAEREEWKAAVLEAMRREITSIREEIPGEKRLDSPNSDNEGDAEASMETDADAAHELANPVNEEREED
;
A
#
# COMPACT_ATOMS: atom_id res chain seq x y z
N MET A 1 37.93 -24.19 -11.41
CA MET A 1 37.82 -25.60 -11.02
C MET A 1 37.33 -26.33 -12.26
N GLY A 2 38.17 -26.90 -13.10
CA GLY A 2 39.38 -27.64 -12.78
C GLY A 2 39.00 -29.10 -12.62
N LEU A 3 39.46 -29.91 -13.58
CA LEU A 3 39.56 -31.39 -13.56
C LEU A 3 38.18 -32.06 -13.79
N ASP A 4 38.03 -33.10 -14.60
CA ASP A 4 38.99 -34.15 -14.92
C ASP A 4 38.53 -34.85 -16.22
N GLU A 5 39.33 -34.74 -17.28
CA GLU A 5 39.26 -35.62 -18.44
C GLU A 5 39.91 -36.94 -18.04
N SER A 6 39.10 -37.94 -17.67
CA SER A 6 39.61 -39.29 -17.41
C SER A 6 39.75 -40.04 -18.73
N GLU A 7 40.98 -40.02 -19.27
CA GLU A 7 41.50 -41.10 -20.09
C GLU A 7 41.53 -42.40 -19.28
N GLY A 8 41.04 -43.50 -19.85
CA GLY A 8 40.97 -44.78 -19.13
C GLY A 8 40.31 -45.92 -19.90
N ASN A 9 40.92 -46.28 -21.03
CA ASN A 9 40.88 -47.60 -21.72
C ASN A 9 40.96 -48.78 -20.70
N PRO A 10 40.72 -50.08 -21.04
CA PRO A 10 40.37 -50.72 -22.31
C PRO A 10 39.26 -51.79 -22.18
N GLU A 11 39.03 -52.55 -23.25
CA GLU A 11 38.56 -53.95 -23.15
C GLU A 11 37.13 -54.15 -22.64
N SER A 12 36.15 -53.83 -23.48
CA SER A 12 35.00 -54.74 -23.59
C SER A 12 35.20 -55.54 -24.85
N ALA A 13 35.87 -56.68 -24.67
CA ALA A 13 36.07 -57.72 -25.64
C ALA A 13 34.90 -57.77 -26.63
N ALA A 14 35.21 -57.46 -27.90
CA ALA A 14 34.40 -57.89 -29.03
C ALA A 14 34.27 -59.41 -28.89
N GLN A 15 33.16 -59.84 -28.30
CA GLN A 15 32.86 -61.24 -28.10
C GLN A 15 32.95 -61.87 -29.48
N PRO A 16 33.72 -62.96 -29.66
CA PRO A 16 33.63 -63.71 -30.90
C PRO A 16 32.14 -64.03 -31.08
N LYS A 17 31.56 -63.60 -32.21
CA LYS A 17 30.26 -64.10 -32.65
C LYS A 17 30.37 -65.61 -32.53
N ARG A 18 29.72 -66.19 -31.51
CA ARG A 18 29.65 -67.64 -31.36
C ARG A 18 29.06 -68.11 -32.66
N GLN A 19 29.90 -68.66 -33.55
CA GLN A 19 29.41 -69.39 -34.70
C GLN A 19 28.52 -70.46 -34.12
N ALA A 20 27.24 -70.39 -34.46
CA ALA A 20 26.29 -71.40 -34.02
C ALA A 20 26.86 -72.76 -34.44
N PRO A 21 26.88 -73.77 -33.56
CA PRO A 21 27.26 -75.10 -33.98
C PRO A 21 26.19 -75.58 -34.98
N GLU A 22 26.46 -75.42 -36.28
CA GLU A 22 25.57 -75.86 -37.37
C GLU A 22 25.45 -77.39 -37.43
N ALA A 23 26.18 -78.13 -36.59
CA ALA A 23 26.31 -79.58 -36.66
C ALA A 23 25.65 -80.37 -35.51
N LEU A 24 24.71 -79.77 -34.75
CA LEU A 24 23.86 -80.51 -33.79
C LEU A 24 22.38 -80.11 -33.85
N LEU A 25 21.90 -79.67 -35.01
CA LEU A 25 20.49 -79.31 -35.24
C LEU A 25 19.81 -80.14 -36.32
N GLU A 26 20.06 -81.46 -36.34
CA GLU A 26 18.94 -82.41 -36.50
C GLU A 26 18.10 -82.47 -35.21
N GLU A 27 17.81 -81.30 -34.65
CA GLU A 27 16.73 -81.14 -33.69
C GLU A 27 15.46 -81.47 -34.45
N ARG A 28 14.84 -82.60 -34.07
CA ARG A 28 13.49 -83.00 -34.45
C ARG A 28 12.63 -81.75 -34.64
N ALA A 29 11.87 -81.68 -35.73
CA ALA A 29 11.00 -80.54 -36.03
C ALA A 29 10.12 -80.12 -34.82
N ASP A 30 9.84 -81.08 -33.94
CA ASP A 30 9.14 -80.92 -32.66
C ASP A 30 9.88 -80.04 -31.64
N VAL A 31 11.22 -80.14 -31.54
CA VAL A 31 12.04 -79.31 -30.64
C VAL A 31 12.13 -77.88 -31.15
N LYS A 32 12.29 -77.68 -32.47
CA LYS A 32 12.25 -76.34 -33.09
C LYS A 32 10.89 -75.66 -32.91
N ARG A 33 9.79 -76.40 -33.10
CA ARG A 33 8.43 -75.90 -32.83
C ARG A 33 8.21 -75.57 -31.35
N ARG A 34 8.71 -76.42 -30.45
CA ARG A 34 8.64 -76.21 -28.99
C ARG A 34 9.47 -74.99 -28.56
N ASN A 35 10.71 -74.86 -29.02
CA ASN A 35 11.56 -73.70 -28.74
C ASN A 35 10.95 -72.42 -29.31
N ARG A 36 10.42 -72.43 -30.54
CA ARG A 36 9.72 -71.27 -31.12
C ARG A 36 8.48 -70.87 -30.31
N ARG A 37 7.72 -71.84 -29.79
CA ARG A 37 6.60 -71.56 -28.86
C ARG A 37 7.08 -71.03 -27.51
N LEU A 38 8.11 -71.64 -26.93
CA LEU A 38 8.65 -71.24 -25.61
C LEU A 38 9.28 -69.84 -25.68
N PHE A 39 10.17 -69.58 -26.62
CA PHE A 39 10.77 -68.25 -26.80
C PHE A 39 9.76 -67.20 -27.26
N GLY A 40 8.76 -67.56 -28.07
CA GLY A 40 7.66 -66.67 -28.42
C GLY A 40 6.80 -66.28 -27.21
N ALA A 41 6.49 -67.23 -26.33
CA ALA A 41 5.77 -66.97 -25.08
C ALA A 41 6.62 -66.09 -24.14
N LEU A 42 7.92 -66.38 -24.02
CA LEU A 42 8.84 -65.63 -23.15
C LEU A 42 9.09 -64.20 -23.65
N LEU A 43 9.20 -63.99 -24.96
CA LEU A 43 9.27 -62.65 -25.56
C LEU A 43 7.95 -61.88 -25.38
N GLY A 44 6.81 -62.58 -25.44
CA GLY A 44 5.49 -61.99 -25.16
C GLY A 44 5.36 -61.51 -23.72
N THR A 45 5.76 -62.31 -22.73
CA THR A 45 5.74 -61.92 -21.33
C THR A 45 6.73 -60.79 -21.02
N LEU A 46 7.92 -60.81 -21.63
CA LEU A 46 8.93 -59.76 -21.45
C LEU A 46 8.48 -58.42 -22.07
N ALA A 47 7.77 -58.46 -23.21
CA ALA A 47 7.13 -57.29 -23.78
C ALA A 47 5.97 -56.76 -22.90
N GLN A 48 5.25 -57.66 -22.22
CA GLN A 48 4.19 -57.29 -21.28
C GLN A 48 4.75 -56.63 -20.01
N PHE A 49 5.82 -57.18 -19.42
CA PHE A 49 6.52 -56.54 -18.30
C PHE A 49 7.05 -55.15 -18.65
N LYS A 50 7.61 -54.97 -19.86
CA LYS A 50 8.05 -53.65 -20.33
C LYS A 50 6.90 -52.64 -20.41
N ARG A 51 5.73 -53.06 -20.89
CA ARG A 51 4.53 -52.21 -20.94
C ARG A 51 4.06 -51.84 -19.54
N GLU A 52 3.97 -52.83 -18.64
CA GLU A 52 3.57 -52.62 -17.25
C GLU A 52 4.54 -51.70 -16.49
N GLU A 53 5.85 -51.84 -16.70
CA GLU A 53 6.87 -50.95 -16.12
C GLU A 53 6.74 -49.51 -16.66
N GLN A 54 6.45 -49.37 -17.95
CA GLN A 54 6.24 -48.07 -18.57
C GLN A 54 4.96 -47.39 -18.08
N ASP A 55 3.90 -48.17 -17.87
CA ASP A 55 2.64 -47.72 -17.28
C ASP A 55 2.83 -47.29 -15.82
N GLN A 56 3.60 -48.05 -15.02
CA GLN A 56 3.94 -47.68 -13.64
C GLN A 56 4.75 -46.38 -13.59
N SER A 57 5.75 -46.23 -14.47
CA SER A 57 6.54 -45.00 -14.60
C SER A 57 5.65 -43.80 -14.96
N ASN A 58 4.73 -43.97 -15.92
CA ASN A 58 3.77 -42.93 -16.31
C ASN A 58 2.84 -42.55 -15.16
N GLN A 59 2.37 -43.52 -14.38
CA GLN A 59 1.54 -43.28 -13.19
C GLN A 59 2.31 -42.52 -12.11
N ASP A 60 3.57 -42.85 -11.87
CA ASP A 60 4.40 -42.15 -10.88
C ASP A 60 4.75 -40.72 -11.32
N ILE A 61 4.99 -40.49 -12.61
CA ILE A 61 5.13 -39.13 -13.16
C ILE A 61 3.82 -38.35 -13.00
N ALA A 62 2.67 -38.97 -13.29
CA ALA A 62 1.37 -38.35 -13.10
C ALA A 62 1.10 -37.99 -11.63
N ARG A 63 1.45 -38.89 -10.69
CA ARG A 63 1.38 -38.63 -9.23
C ARG A 63 2.27 -37.47 -8.81
N ARG A 64 3.51 -37.39 -9.30
CA ARG A 64 4.42 -36.28 -9.01
C ARG A 64 3.88 -34.95 -9.53
N ARG A 65 3.35 -34.92 -10.76
CA ARG A 65 2.71 -33.73 -11.33
C ARG A 65 1.49 -33.31 -10.50
N ALA A 66 0.64 -34.26 -10.11
CA ALA A 66 -0.52 -33.97 -9.26
C ALA A 66 -0.12 -33.36 -7.91
N LEU A 67 0.92 -33.89 -7.25
CA LEU A 67 1.44 -33.33 -6.01
C LEU A 67 2.07 -31.94 -6.19
N GLN A 68 2.75 -31.70 -7.31
CA GLN A 68 3.28 -30.38 -7.63
C GLN A 68 2.16 -29.36 -7.86
N LEU A 69 1.10 -29.75 -8.57
CA LEU A 69 -0.08 -28.91 -8.79
C LEU A 69 -0.79 -28.60 -7.47
N GLN A 70 -1.04 -29.60 -6.61
CA GLN A 70 -1.63 -29.35 -5.29
C GLN A 70 -0.80 -28.38 -4.44
N ARG A 71 0.52 -28.56 -4.40
CA ARG A 71 1.41 -27.65 -3.66
C ARG A 71 1.40 -26.23 -4.25
N ALA A 72 1.30 -26.10 -5.58
CA ALA A 72 1.18 -24.81 -6.24
C ALA A 72 -0.16 -24.14 -5.90
N GLU A 73 -1.26 -24.90 -5.91
CA GLU A 73 -2.58 -24.42 -5.53
C GLU A 73 -2.62 -23.97 -4.06
N GLU A 74 -2.11 -24.77 -3.14
CA GLU A 74 -2.03 -24.43 -1.71
C GLU A 74 -1.24 -23.14 -1.48
N ARG A 75 -0.09 -22.98 -2.15
CA ARG A 75 0.70 -21.74 -2.10
C ARG A 75 -0.10 -20.56 -2.63
N SER A 76 -0.70 -20.69 -3.81
CA SER A 76 -1.51 -19.61 -4.41
C SER A 76 -2.69 -19.19 -3.53
N ARG A 77 -3.35 -20.15 -2.87
CA ARG A 77 -4.44 -19.87 -1.92
C ARG A 77 -3.92 -19.14 -0.70
N SER A 78 -2.80 -19.59 -0.11
CA SER A 78 -2.23 -18.94 1.06
C SER A 78 -1.74 -17.51 0.77
N GLU A 79 -1.20 -17.27 -0.43
CA GLU A 79 -0.75 -15.93 -0.85
C GLU A 79 -1.95 -15.00 -1.09
N PHE A 80 -3.01 -15.52 -1.71
CA PHE A 80 -4.25 -14.77 -1.89
C PHE A 80 -4.91 -14.40 -0.55
N GLU A 81 -4.98 -15.34 0.40
CA GLU A 81 -5.52 -15.08 1.74
C GLU A 81 -4.69 -14.02 2.47
N ARG A 82 -3.35 -14.14 2.42
CA ARG A 82 -2.45 -13.12 2.99
C ARG A 82 -2.64 -11.75 2.35
N ALA A 83 -2.75 -11.69 1.02
CA ALA A 83 -2.99 -10.43 0.30
C ALA A 83 -4.32 -9.79 0.73
N ARG A 84 -5.38 -10.60 0.84
CA ARG A 84 -6.70 -10.14 1.28
C ARG A 84 -6.69 -9.64 2.73
N ASP A 85 -6.00 -10.35 3.62
CA ASP A 85 -5.86 -9.93 5.01
C ASP A 85 -5.05 -8.62 5.13
N ASN A 86 -3.99 -8.48 4.33
CA ASN A 86 -3.20 -7.25 4.28
C ASN A 86 -4.02 -6.07 3.74
N GLU A 87 -4.81 -6.27 2.69
CA GLU A 87 -5.69 -5.24 2.15
C GLU A 87 -6.74 -4.80 3.18
N ARG A 88 -7.36 -5.76 3.90
CA ARG A 88 -8.31 -5.45 4.96
C ARG A 88 -7.65 -4.61 6.06
N ARG A 89 -6.46 -5.01 6.53
CA ARG A 89 -5.71 -4.24 7.54
C ARG A 89 -5.36 -2.84 7.06
N ALA A 90 -4.89 -2.70 5.82
CA ALA A 90 -4.56 -1.40 5.24
C ALA A 90 -5.81 -0.49 5.16
N GLN A 91 -6.97 -1.03 4.80
CA GLN A 91 -8.23 -0.26 4.80
C GLN A 91 -8.68 0.14 6.21
N GLU A 92 -8.53 -0.75 7.19
CA GLU A 92 -8.85 -0.44 8.60
C GLU A 92 -7.93 0.64 9.16
N GLU A 93 -6.63 0.56 8.88
CA GLU A 93 -5.63 1.57 9.26
C GLU A 93 -5.89 2.92 8.58
N ALA A 94 -6.20 2.93 7.28
CA ALA A 94 -6.55 4.15 6.55
C ALA A 94 -7.79 4.82 7.15
N ARG A 95 -8.84 4.05 7.46
CA ARG A 95 -10.05 4.58 8.11
C ARG A 95 -9.77 5.11 9.51
N ALA A 96 -8.90 4.45 10.27
CA ALA A 96 -8.50 4.92 11.60
C ALA A 96 -7.76 6.26 11.50
N GLN A 97 -6.82 6.38 10.57
CA GLN A 97 -6.09 7.63 10.31
C GLN A 97 -7.04 8.75 9.85
N GLU A 98 -7.95 8.46 8.92
CA GLU A 98 -8.97 9.43 8.48
C GLU A 98 -9.86 9.88 9.64
N ALA A 99 -10.28 8.97 10.52
CA ALA A 99 -11.09 9.31 11.69
C ALA A 99 -10.32 10.22 12.67
N GLU A 100 -9.04 9.94 12.91
CA GLU A 100 -8.18 10.80 13.73
C GLU A 100 -8.03 12.20 13.11
N MET A 101 -7.77 12.27 11.81
CA MET A 101 -7.67 13.52 11.05
C MET A 101 -8.97 14.34 11.08
N LEU A 102 -10.13 13.70 11.02
CA LEU A 102 -11.41 14.39 11.14
C LEU A 102 -11.64 14.94 12.56
N VAL A 103 -11.19 14.22 13.59
CA VAL A 103 -11.27 14.69 14.98
C VAL A 103 -10.38 15.91 15.20
N THR A 104 -9.15 15.91 14.67
CA THR A 104 -8.25 17.06 14.77
C THR A 104 -8.82 18.27 14.03
N LEU A 105 -9.22 18.11 12.76
CA LEU A 105 -9.82 19.18 11.95
C LEU A 105 -11.08 19.76 12.61
N ARG A 106 -11.92 18.92 13.21
CA ARG A 106 -13.11 19.39 13.93
C ARG A 106 -12.74 20.26 15.13
N LYS A 107 -11.76 19.85 15.93
CA LYS A 107 -11.31 20.63 17.09
C LYS A 107 -10.67 21.96 16.67
N GLU A 108 -9.89 21.96 15.59
CA GLU A 108 -9.38 23.20 14.99
C GLU A 108 -10.51 24.13 14.52
N ALA A 109 -11.54 23.56 13.87
CA ALA A 109 -12.72 24.32 13.48
C ALA A 109 -13.48 24.89 14.69
N ASP A 110 -13.62 24.12 15.77
CA ASP A 110 -14.25 24.56 17.02
C ASP A 110 -13.48 25.75 17.64
N VAL A 111 -12.14 25.71 17.64
CA VAL A 111 -11.29 26.84 18.05
C VAL A 111 -11.58 28.10 17.21
N LYS A 112 -11.64 27.95 15.89
CA LYS A 112 -11.93 29.07 14.97
C LYS A 112 -13.34 29.62 15.16
N GLN A 113 -14.32 28.78 15.42
CA GLN A 113 -15.67 29.22 15.71
C GLN A 113 -15.72 30.05 16.99
N LEU A 114 -15.04 29.61 18.06
CA LEU A 114 -14.94 30.39 19.31
C LEU A 114 -14.28 31.76 19.08
N GLU A 115 -13.16 31.81 18.33
CA GLU A 115 -12.50 33.06 17.94
C GLU A 115 -13.45 34.01 17.19
N LEU A 116 -14.26 33.49 16.27
CA LEU A 116 -15.24 34.30 15.53
C LEU A 116 -16.37 34.80 16.44
N TYR A 117 -16.93 33.94 17.30
CA TYR A 117 -17.98 34.35 18.22
C TYR A 117 -17.51 35.42 19.20
N THR A 118 -16.30 35.30 19.73
CA THR A 118 -15.74 36.32 20.62
C THR A 118 -15.47 37.62 19.86
N ALA A 119 -14.90 37.56 18.66
CA ALA A 119 -14.69 38.75 17.83
C ALA A 119 -16.02 39.48 17.52
N GLN A 120 -17.06 38.74 17.13
CA GLN A 120 -18.40 39.32 16.88
C GLN A 120 -19.00 39.95 18.14
N ARG A 121 -18.86 39.27 19.29
CA ARG A 121 -19.33 39.79 20.59
C ARG A 121 -18.61 41.09 20.95
N LEU A 122 -17.29 41.12 20.82
CA LEU A 122 -16.47 42.30 21.08
C LEU A 122 -16.82 43.46 20.14
N ALA A 123 -16.99 43.19 18.84
CA ALA A 123 -17.39 44.18 17.85
C ALA A 123 -18.77 44.78 18.16
N ARG A 124 -19.75 43.95 18.54
CA ARG A 124 -21.08 44.41 18.94
C ARG A 124 -21.03 45.33 20.15
N HIS A 125 -20.31 44.94 21.19
CA HIS A 125 -20.16 45.78 22.39
C HIS A 125 -19.39 47.06 22.08
N ALA A 126 -18.33 47.00 21.26
CA ALA A 126 -17.59 48.19 20.84
C ALA A 126 -18.46 49.17 20.02
N ALA A 127 -19.43 48.69 19.25
CA ALA A 127 -20.39 49.55 18.56
C ALA A 127 -21.31 50.27 19.57
N TRP A 128 -21.85 49.56 20.56
CA TRP A 128 -22.69 50.16 21.60
C TRP A 128 -21.93 51.13 22.49
N ASP A 129 -20.68 50.84 22.84
CA ASP A 129 -19.87 51.66 23.75
C ASP A 129 -19.50 53.04 23.16
N LYS A 130 -19.61 53.22 21.84
CA LYS A 130 -19.40 54.51 21.17
C LYS A 130 -20.56 55.49 21.41
N GLU A 131 -21.78 54.97 21.41
CA GLU A 131 -23.01 55.79 21.41
C GLU A 131 -23.70 55.81 22.78
N TYR A 132 -23.59 54.72 23.54
CA TYR A 132 -24.35 54.50 24.77
C TYR A 132 -23.45 54.40 26.00
N LEU A 133 -23.99 54.84 27.14
CA LEU A 133 -23.43 54.64 28.47
C LEU A 133 -24.28 53.64 29.24
N LEU A 134 -23.66 52.89 30.14
CA LEU A 134 -24.39 52.03 31.09
C LEU A 134 -24.87 52.83 32.29
N THR A 135 -26.06 52.51 32.79
CA THR A 135 -26.53 53.01 34.09
C THR A 135 -25.68 52.46 35.23
N SER A 136 -25.56 53.24 36.31
CA SER A 136 -24.89 52.81 37.53
C SER A 136 -25.61 51.58 38.13
N PRO A 137 -24.88 50.59 38.66
CA PRO A 137 -25.47 49.40 39.28
C PRO A 137 -26.33 49.73 40.53
N GLN A 138 -26.16 50.92 41.11
CA GLN A 138 -26.94 51.38 42.26
C GLN A 138 -28.33 51.91 41.87
N ALA A 139 -28.56 52.20 40.59
CA ALA A 139 -29.77 52.84 40.09
C ALA A 139 -30.82 51.86 39.52
N GLY A 140 -30.59 50.54 39.64
CA GLY A 140 -31.48 49.49 39.12
C GLY A 140 -30.85 48.70 37.98
N PRO A 141 -31.63 48.19 37.00
CA PRO A 141 -31.10 47.36 35.92
C PRO A 141 -30.07 48.13 35.08
N ARG A 142 -29.00 47.43 34.65
CA ARG A 142 -27.99 48.00 33.75
C ARG A 142 -28.61 48.16 32.35
N LEU A 143 -28.96 49.40 32.01
CA LEU A 143 -29.56 49.78 30.74
C LEU A 143 -28.59 50.66 29.96
N TYR A 144 -28.58 50.47 28.64
CA TYR A 144 -27.90 51.40 27.73
C TYR A 144 -28.75 52.64 27.57
N TRP A 145 -28.12 53.80 27.75
CA TRP A 145 -28.75 55.09 27.55
C TRP A 145 -27.77 56.06 26.90
N GLN A 146 -28.30 57.00 26.12
CA GLN A 146 -27.49 58.00 25.44
C GLN A 146 -27.79 59.38 26.04
N PRO A 147 -26.78 60.11 26.53
CA PRO A 147 -26.96 61.50 26.94
C PRO A 147 -27.27 62.39 25.73
N VAL A 148 -28.27 63.26 25.86
CA VAL A 148 -28.57 64.29 24.85
C VAL A 148 -27.47 65.37 24.79
N ARG A 149 -26.80 65.63 25.92
CA ARG A 149 -25.66 66.57 26.02
C ARG A 149 -24.59 66.00 26.96
N ASP A 150 -23.34 66.22 26.60
CA ASP A 150 -22.20 65.82 27.41
C ASP A 150 -21.90 66.85 28.51
N ASN A 151 -22.15 66.48 29.76
CA ASN A 151 -21.79 67.23 30.96
C ASN A 151 -20.53 66.62 31.61
N GLN A 152 -19.91 67.32 32.56
CA GLN A 152 -18.73 66.77 33.28
C GLN A 152 -19.04 65.43 33.96
N ALA A 153 -20.25 65.25 34.50
CA ALA A 153 -20.69 63.99 35.09
C ALA A 153 -20.80 62.85 34.07
N THR A 154 -21.28 63.12 32.85
CA THR A 154 -21.38 62.09 31.79
C THR A 154 -20.01 61.72 31.24
N ARG A 155 -19.08 62.67 31.17
CA ARG A 155 -17.67 62.39 30.79
C ARG A 155 -16.98 61.46 31.79
N ARG A 156 -17.07 61.76 33.10
CA ARG A 156 -16.52 60.90 34.16
C ARG A 156 -17.17 59.50 34.16
N LEU A 157 -18.47 59.42 33.88
CA LEU A 157 -19.15 58.14 33.76
C LEU A 157 -18.68 57.35 32.53
N ARG A 158 -18.40 58.03 31.40
CA ARG A 158 -17.85 57.42 30.18
C ARG A 158 -16.46 56.84 30.43
N GLU A 159 -15.58 57.56 31.12
CA GLU A 159 -14.24 57.07 31.50
C GLU A 159 -14.33 55.81 32.37
N ARG A 160 -15.20 55.82 33.39
CA ARG A 160 -15.44 54.62 34.24
C ARG A 160 -15.99 53.46 33.43
N HIS A 161 -16.96 53.72 32.55
CA HIS A 161 -17.53 52.72 31.68
C HIS A 161 -16.48 52.13 30.73
N GLN A 162 -15.59 52.95 30.18
CA GLN A 162 -14.48 52.48 29.34
C GLN A 162 -13.52 51.59 30.13
N ALA A 163 -13.15 51.96 31.35
CA ALA A 163 -12.33 51.12 32.23
C ALA A 163 -13.00 49.78 32.55
N GLU A 164 -14.27 49.79 32.97
CA GLU A 164 -15.06 48.55 33.20
C GLU A 164 -15.12 47.68 31.93
N ARG A 165 -15.19 48.31 30.75
CA ARG A 165 -15.22 47.62 29.47
C ARG A 165 -13.88 47.01 29.08
N GLU A 166 -12.77 47.68 29.35
CA GLU A 166 -11.43 47.13 29.11
C GLU A 166 -11.19 45.90 30.00
N GLU A 167 -11.57 45.97 31.27
CA GLU A 167 -11.54 44.82 32.19
C GLU A 167 -12.41 43.68 31.70
N TRP A 168 -13.65 43.98 31.27
CA TRP A 168 -14.55 42.97 30.69
C TRP A 168 -13.97 42.34 29.42
N LYS A 169 -13.38 43.13 28.52
CA LYS A 169 -12.73 42.62 27.30
C LYS A 169 -11.58 41.68 27.65
N ALA A 170 -10.72 42.08 28.59
CA ALA A 170 -9.63 41.25 29.07
C ALA A 170 -10.14 39.92 29.64
N ALA A 171 -11.17 39.96 30.50
CA ALA A 171 -11.78 38.76 31.07
C ALA A 171 -12.38 37.84 30.00
N VAL A 172 -13.04 38.38 28.97
CA VAL A 172 -13.59 37.60 27.85
C VAL A 172 -12.48 36.94 27.04
N LEU A 173 -11.40 37.67 26.74
CA LEU A 173 -10.25 37.13 26.01
C LEU A 173 -9.52 36.06 26.81
N GLU A 174 -9.39 36.22 28.13
CA GLU A 174 -8.83 35.20 29.00
C GLU A 174 -9.70 33.94 29.06
N ALA A 175 -11.02 34.09 29.19
CA ALA A 175 -11.94 32.96 29.15
C ALA A 175 -11.85 32.19 27.83
N MET A 176 -11.84 32.90 26.69
CA MET A 176 -11.63 32.30 25.38
C MET A 176 -10.29 31.57 25.30
N ARG A 177 -9.20 32.16 25.80
CA ARG A 177 -7.89 31.50 25.81
C ARG A 177 -7.91 30.21 26.63
N ARG A 178 -8.60 30.19 27.78
CA ARG A 178 -8.76 28.98 28.61
C ARG A 178 -9.54 27.89 27.87
N GLU A 179 -10.62 28.26 27.18
CA GLU A 179 -11.39 27.33 26.36
C GLU A 179 -10.59 26.79 25.16
N ILE A 180 -9.81 27.64 24.50
CA ILE A 180 -8.90 27.21 23.42
C ILE A 180 -7.84 26.26 23.96
N THR A 181 -7.27 26.53 25.14
CA THR A 181 -6.31 25.61 25.77
C THR A 181 -6.95 24.27 26.12
N SER A 182 -8.16 24.23 26.66
CA SER A 182 -8.83 22.96 26.97
C SER A 182 -9.14 22.16 25.70
N ILE A 183 -9.60 22.81 24.62
CA ILE A 183 -9.86 22.13 23.35
C ILE A 183 -8.57 21.57 22.74
N ARG A 184 -7.45 22.31 22.86
CA ARG A 184 -6.14 21.86 22.36
C ARG A 184 -5.56 20.71 23.18
N GLU A 185 -5.72 20.73 24.49
CA GLU A 185 -5.30 19.62 25.37
C GLU A 185 -6.05 18.33 25.05
N GLU A 186 -7.30 18.44 24.60
CA GLU A 186 -8.07 17.29 24.15
C GLU A 186 -7.60 16.73 22.80
N ILE A 187 -6.82 17.46 21.99
CA ILE A 187 -6.26 16.96 20.73
C ILE A 187 -5.13 15.97 21.07
N PRO A 188 -5.29 14.66 20.80
CA PRO A 188 -4.22 13.71 21.05
C PRO A 188 -3.00 14.05 20.18
N GLY A 189 -1.88 14.38 20.83
CA GLY A 189 -0.53 14.42 20.26
C GLY A 189 -0.41 14.97 18.84
N GLU A 190 -0.55 16.28 18.68
CA GLU A 190 -0.39 16.97 17.40
C GLU A 190 1.05 16.77 16.84
N LYS A 191 1.21 15.92 15.82
CA LYS A 191 2.11 16.27 14.72
C LYS A 191 1.37 17.36 13.95
N ARG A 192 1.73 18.61 14.19
CA ARG A 192 1.25 19.72 13.37
C ARG A 192 1.54 19.35 11.93
N LEU A 193 0.50 19.22 11.13
CA LEU A 193 0.66 19.31 9.69
C LEU A 193 1.06 20.76 9.46
N ASP A 194 2.37 21.01 9.46
CA ASP A 194 2.94 22.29 9.08
C ASP A 194 2.34 22.62 7.72
N SER A 195 1.54 23.69 7.70
CA SER A 195 0.87 24.20 6.51
C SER A 195 1.93 24.45 5.43
N PRO A 196 1.93 23.74 4.29
CA PRO A 196 2.90 23.98 3.24
C PRO A 196 2.43 25.17 2.42
N ASN A 197 2.55 26.37 2.98
CA ASN A 197 2.69 27.61 2.19
C ASN A 197 2.89 28.83 3.10
N SER A 198 4.10 29.37 3.08
CA SER A 198 4.30 30.83 3.14
C SER A 198 5.56 31.34 2.43
N ASP A 199 6.53 30.51 2.04
CA ASP A 199 7.80 31.06 1.51
C ASP A 199 8.39 30.20 0.38
N ASN A 200 7.76 30.20 -0.81
CA ASN A 200 8.49 29.89 -2.06
C ASN A 200 7.81 30.49 -3.30
N GLU A 201 7.56 31.80 -3.29
CA GLU A 201 7.41 32.59 -4.51
C GLU A 201 8.72 33.34 -4.74
N GLY A 202 9.68 32.69 -5.39
CA GLY A 202 10.95 33.28 -5.79
C GLY A 202 11.82 32.24 -6.46
N ASP A 203 12.29 32.55 -7.67
CA ASP A 203 13.32 31.83 -8.41
C ASP A 203 12.88 30.54 -9.14
N ALA A 204 12.03 30.70 -10.16
CA ALA A 204 11.90 29.76 -11.27
C ALA A 204 12.23 30.41 -12.62
N GLU A 205 13.19 31.34 -12.65
CA GLU A 205 13.83 31.80 -13.89
C GLU A 205 15.32 31.45 -13.85
N ALA A 206 15.70 30.33 -14.47
CA ALA A 206 16.98 30.09 -15.15
C ALA A 206 17.34 28.61 -15.16
N SER A 207 16.95 27.91 -16.24
CA SER A 207 17.72 26.78 -16.82
C SER A 207 16.99 26.26 -18.05
N MET A 208 16.95 27.10 -19.09
CA MET A 208 16.82 26.65 -20.46
C MET A 208 18.24 26.51 -20.99
N GLU A 209 18.86 25.36 -20.78
CA GLU A 209 20.11 25.01 -21.45
C GLU A 209 19.93 23.65 -22.12
N THR A 210 20.10 23.70 -23.43
CA THR A 210 19.86 22.65 -24.41
C THR A 210 21.04 21.70 -24.46
N ASP A 211 20.81 20.41 -24.22
CA ASP A 211 21.73 19.36 -24.66
C ASP A 211 21.00 18.47 -25.68
N ALA A 212 21.14 18.87 -26.94
CA ALA A 212 21.06 17.98 -28.08
C ALA A 212 22.40 17.23 -28.16
N ASP A 213 22.38 15.92 -27.94
CA ASP A 213 23.20 14.92 -28.65
C ASP A 213 23.20 13.60 -27.87
N ALA A 214 22.28 12.69 -28.24
CA ALA A 214 22.41 11.28 -27.92
C ALA A 214 22.03 10.46 -29.15
N ALA A 215 23.08 10.26 -29.96
CA ALA A 215 23.29 9.24 -30.97
C ALA A 215 22.26 8.10 -31.05
N HIS A 216 21.58 8.08 -32.18
CA HIS A 216 21.37 6.95 -33.08
C HIS A 216 22.32 5.75 -32.84
N GLU A 217 21.82 4.63 -32.30
CA GLU A 217 22.23 3.26 -32.70
C GLU A 217 21.38 2.20 -31.98
N LEU A 218 20.31 1.73 -32.62
CA LEU A 218 19.82 0.36 -32.43
C LEU A 218 19.36 -0.17 -33.78
N ALA A 219 20.30 -0.81 -34.46
CA ALA A 219 20.01 -1.74 -35.54
C ALA A 219 19.47 -3.05 -34.93
N ASN A 220 18.27 -3.45 -35.34
CA ASN A 220 17.89 -4.85 -35.50
C ASN A 220 16.56 -4.94 -36.27
N PRO A 221 16.56 -5.40 -37.53
CA PRO A 221 15.41 -6.07 -38.10
C PRO A 221 15.65 -7.59 -38.07
N VAL A 222 14.91 -8.28 -37.21
CA VAL A 222 14.67 -9.71 -37.33
C VAL A 222 13.42 -9.89 -38.19
N ASN A 223 13.65 -10.42 -39.40
CA ASN A 223 12.82 -11.36 -40.15
C ASN A 223 11.31 -11.42 -39.86
N GLU A 224 10.49 -11.04 -40.84
CA GLU A 224 9.20 -11.66 -41.10
C GLU A 224 9.12 -12.06 -42.58
N GLU A 225 9.25 -13.37 -42.82
CA GLU A 225 8.78 -14.03 -44.03
C GLU A 225 7.24 -14.07 -44.01
N ARG A 226 6.63 -13.65 -45.12
CA ARG A 226 5.27 -14.03 -45.56
C ARG A 226 5.20 -13.70 -47.06
N GLU A 227 5.41 -14.68 -47.93
CA GLU A 227 4.34 -15.48 -48.55
C GLU A 227 3.12 -14.62 -48.94
N GLU A 228 3.00 -14.30 -50.24
CA GLU A 228 1.90 -14.79 -51.10
C GLU A 228 1.94 -14.09 -52.48
N ASP A 229 1.91 -14.94 -53.51
CA ASP A 229 1.50 -14.80 -54.92
C ASP A 229 2.20 -13.86 -55.92
#